data_AF-A0A521YDN6-F1
#
_entry.id   AF-A0A521YDN6-F1
#
_cell.length_a   1.000
_cell.length_b   1.000
_cell.length_c   1.000
_cell.angle_alpha   90.00
_cell.angle_beta   90.00
_cell.angle_gamma   90.00
#
_symmetry.space_group_name_H-M   'P 1'
#
loop_
_entity.id
_entity.type
_entity.pdbx_description
1 polymer ?
#
loop_
_entity_poly.entity_id
_entity_poly.type
_entity_poly.pdbx_seq_one_letter_code
_entity_poly.pdbx_strand_id
1 'polypeptide(L)'
;MQERNQLKLDSLFTEKFFDSGDIDSLAKLDCPLPESAETLHDFFLSEEGIIFKNTFKNILDELTQWSIKNGLNADGLIKFKESYGDYSGLNTSVNELYLPLYQGGINALFGIVTLVKSGSIPLCFSKDIMKNLIPSLTVCAPGTYTNITNAYIQLASYVNLPLTLMARRRQIAEQFILEQLKPFKVKTSVEIHYVNGVINRFGDAIGIKMIEDEYVRLCDPDILDKIFEEFTCHIAKKISVESLIEWMIQELNLAELPNVFLETGGIARFE
;
A
#
# COMPACT_ATOMS: atom_id res chain seq x y z
N MET A 1 1.05 4.15 22.68
CA MET A 1 0.60 5.29 23.53
C MET A 1 1.74 6.27 23.89
N GLN A 2 2.95 5.80 24.22
CA GLN A 2 4.11 6.69 24.47
C GLN A 2 4.58 7.46 23.22
N GLU A 3 4.65 6.82 22.05
CA GLU A 3 5.09 7.47 20.80
C GLU A 3 4.13 8.56 20.32
N ARG A 4 2.84 8.43 20.62
CA ARG A 4 1.84 9.46 20.26
C ARG A 4 2.09 10.78 20.98
N ASN A 5 2.49 10.71 22.25
CA ASN A 5 2.87 11.89 23.01
C ASN A 5 4.18 12.50 22.49
N GLN A 6 5.04 11.71 21.86
CA GLN A 6 6.29 12.20 21.24
C GLN A 6 5.99 12.98 19.96
N LEU A 7 5.04 12.52 19.14
CA LEU A 7 4.71 13.17 17.86
C LEU A 7 3.82 14.42 17.99
N LYS A 8 3.17 14.66 19.14
CA LYS A 8 2.24 15.80 19.34
C LYS A 8 1.15 15.89 18.26
N LEU A 9 0.60 14.74 17.87
CA LEU A 9 -0.47 14.63 16.87
C LEU A 9 -1.86 14.72 17.50
N ASP A 10 -2.84 15.12 16.69
CA ASP A 10 -4.24 15.17 17.11
C ASP A 10 -4.75 13.81 17.60
N SER A 11 -5.46 13.86 18.72
CA SER A 11 -6.03 12.67 19.37
C SER A 11 -7.11 11.98 18.54
N LEU A 12 -7.71 12.70 17.58
CA LEU A 12 -8.82 12.24 16.73
C LEU A 12 -8.39 11.24 15.64
N PHE A 13 -7.20 11.39 15.05
CA PHE A 13 -6.77 10.55 13.92
C PHE A 13 -5.88 9.38 14.38
N THR A 14 -6.49 8.41 15.06
CA THR A 14 -5.88 7.10 15.41
C THR A 14 -6.03 6.09 14.28
N GLU A 15 -5.29 4.98 14.34
CA GLU A 15 -5.64 3.77 13.57
C GLU A 15 -7.12 3.38 13.78
N LYS A 16 -7.64 3.47 15.01
CA LYS A 16 -9.07 3.27 15.35
C LYS A 16 -10.06 4.27 14.75
N PHE A 17 -9.58 5.42 14.25
CA PHE A 17 -10.46 6.34 13.51
C PHE A 17 -10.65 5.83 12.08
N PHE A 18 -9.65 5.12 11.58
CA PHE A 18 -9.66 4.42 10.31
C PHE A 18 -10.01 2.94 10.49
N ASP A 19 -10.64 2.56 11.62
CA ASP A 19 -10.71 1.16 12.04
C ASP A 19 -11.28 0.28 10.93
N SER A 20 -10.43 -0.68 10.62
CA SER A 20 -10.34 -1.67 9.55
C SER A 20 -11.59 -2.43 9.10
N GLY A 21 -12.74 -2.24 9.76
CA GLY A 21 -14.00 -2.90 9.37
C GLY A 21 -14.39 -2.61 7.93
N ASP A 22 -14.06 -1.43 7.41
CA ASP A 22 -14.37 -1.04 6.02
C ASP A 22 -13.29 -1.39 4.99
N ILE A 23 -12.04 -1.67 5.41
CA ILE A 23 -10.96 -2.05 4.50
C ILE A 23 -11.08 -3.53 4.12
N ASP A 24 -11.38 -4.35 5.13
CA ASP A 24 -11.56 -5.79 4.98
C ASP A 24 -12.98 -6.14 4.45
N SER A 25 -13.92 -5.17 4.43
CA SER A 25 -15.28 -5.38 3.90
C SER A 25 -15.45 -5.09 2.42
N LEU A 26 -14.56 -4.29 1.80
CA LEU A 26 -14.70 -3.94 0.37
C LEU A 26 -14.46 -5.13 -0.56
N ALA A 27 -13.64 -6.10 -0.16
CA ALA A 27 -13.42 -7.33 -0.92
C ALA A 27 -12.86 -8.43 0.00
N LYS A 28 -13.73 -9.32 0.49
CA LYS A 28 -13.30 -10.55 1.15
C LYS A 28 -13.36 -11.70 0.14
N LEU A 29 -12.20 -12.27 -0.15
CA LEU A 29 -12.13 -13.46 -0.99
C LEU A 29 -12.51 -14.68 -0.11
N ASP A 30 -13.55 -15.40 -0.53
CA ASP A 30 -13.86 -16.71 0.06
C ASP A 30 -12.93 -17.76 -0.55
N CYS A 31 -11.78 -17.97 0.09
CA CYS A 31 -10.75 -18.90 -0.34
C CYS A 31 -10.04 -19.49 0.89
N PRO A 32 -9.71 -20.79 0.89
CA PRO A 32 -8.87 -21.37 1.93
C PRO A 32 -7.53 -20.63 2.00
N LEU A 33 -7.04 -20.37 3.21
CA LEU A 33 -5.76 -19.68 3.46
C LEU A 33 -4.85 -20.59 4.28
N PRO A 34 -3.53 -20.54 4.05
CA PRO A 34 -2.59 -21.27 4.91
C PRO A 34 -2.61 -20.72 6.33
N GLU A 35 -2.54 -21.60 7.33
CA GLU A 35 -2.58 -21.22 8.74
C GLU A 35 -1.23 -20.72 9.25
N SER A 36 -0.13 -21.37 8.87
CA SER A 36 1.20 -21.05 9.38
C SER A 36 2.33 -21.36 8.39
N ALA A 37 3.53 -20.88 8.72
CA ALA A 37 4.73 -21.13 7.92
C ALA A 37 5.16 -22.60 7.95
N GLU A 38 4.94 -23.30 9.07
CA GLU A 38 5.29 -24.71 9.25
C GLU A 38 4.41 -25.64 8.40
N THR A 39 3.14 -25.28 8.23
CA THR A 39 2.15 -26.10 7.51
C THR A 39 1.98 -25.70 6.05
N LEU A 40 2.69 -24.66 5.58
CA LEU A 40 2.52 -24.11 4.23
C LEU A 40 2.78 -25.13 3.11
N HIS A 41 3.74 -26.03 3.30
CA HIS A 41 4.01 -27.10 2.34
C HIS A 41 2.82 -28.06 2.20
N ASP A 42 2.34 -28.58 3.33
CA ASP A 42 1.24 -29.53 3.38
C ASP A 42 -0.06 -28.88 2.88
N PHE A 43 -0.28 -27.60 3.23
CA PHE A 43 -1.37 -26.80 2.68
C PHE A 43 -1.32 -26.80 1.16
N PHE A 44 -0.19 -26.50 0.52
CA PHE A 44 -0.08 -26.48 -0.94
C PHE A 44 -0.22 -27.84 -1.63
N LEU A 45 -0.10 -28.95 -0.91
CA LEU A 45 -0.38 -30.30 -1.42
C LEU A 45 -1.84 -30.74 -1.22
N SER A 46 -2.57 -30.07 -0.34
CA SER A 46 -3.98 -30.35 -0.05
C SER A 46 -4.93 -29.86 -1.16
N GLU A 47 -6.18 -30.34 -1.13
CA GLU A 47 -7.24 -29.83 -2.01
C GLU A 47 -7.46 -28.32 -1.83
N GLU A 48 -7.38 -27.83 -0.59
CA GLU A 48 -7.49 -26.41 -0.25
C GLU A 48 -6.36 -25.58 -0.87
N GLY A 49 -5.12 -26.08 -0.84
CA GLY A 49 -3.98 -25.40 -1.48
C GLY A 49 -4.07 -25.38 -3.00
N ILE A 50 -4.65 -26.41 -3.61
CA ILE A 50 -4.93 -26.43 -5.06
C ILE A 50 -5.96 -25.36 -5.40
N ILE A 51 -7.05 -25.26 -4.63
CA ILE A 51 -8.07 -24.20 -4.77
C ILE A 51 -7.40 -22.83 -4.64
N PHE A 52 -6.61 -22.62 -3.59
CA PHE A 52 -5.89 -21.38 -3.34
C PHE A 52 -5.00 -20.98 -4.52
N LYS A 53 -4.14 -21.88 -5.00
CA LYS A 53 -3.23 -21.60 -6.12
C LYS A 53 -3.98 -21.27 -7.40
N ASN A 54 -5.07 -21.96 -7.68
CA ASN A 54 -5.90 -21.67 -8.84
C ASN A 54 -6.56 -20.29 -8.73
N THR A 55 -7.11 -19.96 -7.56
CA THR A 55 -7.69 -18.63 -7.29
C THR A 55 -6.65 -17.53 -7.44
N PHE A 56 -5.46 -17.70 -6.86
CA PHE A 56 -4.35 -16.77 -6.98
C PHE A 56 -3.94 -16.55 -8.45
N LYS A 57 -3.78 -17.63 -9.21
CA LYS A 57 -3.44 -17.56 -10.64
C LYS A 57 -4.52 -16.87 -11.46
N ASN A 58 -5.80 -17.13 -11.18
CA ASN A 58 -6.92 -16.50 -11.88
C ASN A 58 -6.97 -14.99 -11.62
N ILE A 59 -6.78 -14.56 -10.37
CA ILE A 59 -6.70 -13.13 -10.01
C ILE A 59 -5.60 -12.43 -10.80
N LEU A 60 -4.41 -13.04 -10.89
CA LEU A 60 -3.30 -12.49 -11.66
C LEU A 60 -3.56 -12.49 -13.16
N ASP A 61 -4.27 -13.49 -13.70
CA ASP A 61 -4.69 -13.50 -15.10
C ASP A 61 -5.67 -12.37 -15.40
N GLU A 62 -6.61 -12.09 -14.50
CA GLU A 62 -7.52 -10.95 -14.64
C GLU A 62 -6.78 -9.61 -14.62
N LEU A 63 -5.83 -9.41 -13.70
CA LEU A 63 -4.99 -8.21 -13.68
C LEU A 63 -4.14 -8.09 -14.95
N THR A 64 -3.59 -9.20 -15.43
CA THR A 64 -2.77 -9.24 -16.65
C THR A 64 -3.60 -8.85 -17.86
N GLN A 65 -4.78 -9.44 -18.03
CA GLN A 65 -5.70 -9.11 -19.12
C GLN A 65 -6.16 -7.64 -19.06
N TRP A 66 -6.52 -7.15 -17.88
CA TRP A 66 -6.89 -5.75 -17.69
C TRP A 66 -5.73 -4.80 -18.04
N SER A 67 -4.52 -5.13 -17.61
CA SER A 67 -3.32 -4.32 -17.85
C SER A 67 -2.99 -4.23 -19.34
N ILE A 68 -3.00 -5.36 -20.04
CA ILE A 68 -2.77 -5.44 -21.50
C ILE A 68 -3.84 -4.66 -22.25
N LYS A 69 -5.12 -4.86 -21.92
CA LYS A 69 -6.26 -4.16 -22.54
C LYS A 69 -6.12 -2.64 -22.43
N ASN A 70 -5.53 -2.16 -21.33
CA ASN A 70 -5.37 -0.73 -21.05
C ASN A 70 -3.98 -0.18 -21.42
N GLY A 71 -3.16 -0.96 -22.15
CA GLY A 71 -1.87 -0.52 -22.70
C GLY A 71 -0.74 -0.42 -21.67
N LEU A 72 -0.79 -1.23 -20.61
CA LEU A 72 0.28 -1.37 -19.61
C LEU A 72 1.16 -2.58 -19.91
N ASN A 73 2.45 -2.49 -19.58
CA ASN A 73 3.33 -3.67 -19.59
C ASN A 73 2.95 -4.59 -18.41
N ALA A 74 2.67 -5.86 -18.68
CA ALA A 74 2.25 -6.85 -17.70
C ALA A 74 3.35 -7.86 -17.27
N ASP A 75 4.60 -7.68 -17.70
CA ASP A 75 5.71 -8.60 -17.45
C ASP A 75 5.94 -8.86 -15.95
N GLY A 76 5.76 -7.82 -15.12
CA GLY A 76 5.88 -7.95 -13.66
C GLY A 76 4.82 -8.88 -13.07
N LEU A 77 3.57 -8.84 -13.57
CA LEU A 77 2.50 -9.73 -13.13
C LEU A 77 2.75 -11.18 -13.56
N ILE A 78 3.26 -11.38 -14.78
CA ILE A 78 3.60 -12.71 -15.31
C ILE A 78 4.72 -13.34 -14.46
N LYS A 79 5.82 -12.62 -14.23
CA LYS A 79 6.92 -13.09 -13.38
C LYS A 79 6.49 -13.35 -11.95
N PHE A 80 5.63 -12.50 -11.41
CA PHE A 80 5.06 -12.66 -10.07
C PHE A 80 4.20 -13.93 -9.98
N LYS A 81 3.36 -14.18 -10.99
CA LYS A 81 2.55 -15.41 -11.09
C LYS A 81 3.43 -16.67 -11.11
N GLU A 82 4.50 -16.67 -11.89
CA GLU A 82 5.44 -17.80 -11.96
C GLU A 82 6.18 -18.01 -10.63
N SER A 83 6.70 -16.93 -10.04
CA SER A 83 7.54 -17.02 -8.83
C SER A 83 6.76 -17.45 -7.59
N TYR A 84 5.53 -16.95 -7.42
CA TYR A 84 4.73 -17.17 -6.22
C TYR A 84 3.60 -18.19 -6.43
N GLY A 85 3.06 -18.31 -7.64
CA GLY A 85 2.03 -19.30 -7.95
C GLY A 85 2.54 -20.74 -7.97
N ASP A 86 3.83 -20.94 -8.22
CA ASP A 86 4.45 -22.27 -8.31
C ASP A 86 5.34 -22.61 -7.09
N TYR A 87 5.41 -21.73 -6.10
CA TYR A 87 6.15 -21.98 -4.87
C TYR A 87 5.60 -23.21 -4.11
N SER A 88 6.50 -24.04 -3.58
CA SER A 88 6.16 -25.33 -2.97
C SER A 88 6.08 -25.33 -1.45
N GLY A 89 6.57 -24.30 -0.76
CA GLY A 89 6.52 -24.22 0.70
C GLY A 89 7.55 -25.09 1.44
N LEU A 90 8.55 -25.66 0.76
CA LEU A 90 9.48 -26.64 1.37
C LEU A 90 10.46 -26.05 2.41
N ASN A 91 10.60 -24.72 2.51
CA ASN A 91 11.58 -24.08 3.38
C ASN A 91 10.87 -23.20 4.40
N THR A 92 10.76 -23.67 5.65
CA THR A 92 10.04 -22.98 6.73
C THR A 92 10.50 -21.54 6.95
N SER A 93 11.81 -21.25 6.93
CA SER A 93 12.32 -19.88 7.11
C SER A 93 11.98 -18.97 5.92
N VAL A 94 11.77 -19.53 4.73
CA VAL A 94 11.25 -18.76 3.59
C VAL A 94 9.72 -18.65 3.66
N ASN A 95 9.03 -19.64 4.22
CA ASN A 95 7.58 -19.63 4.41
C ASN A 95 7.15 -18.49 5.34
N GLU A 96 7.90 -18.22 6.43
CA GLU A 96 7.65 -17.08 7.34
C GLU A 96 7.53 -15.77 6.55
N LEU A 97 8.46 -15.54 5.62
CA LEU A 97 8.51 -14.34 4.77
C LEU A 97 7.38 -14.26 3.73
N TYR A 98 6.85 -15.41 3.30
CA TYR A 98 5.83 -15.51 2.27
C TYR A 98 4.42 -15.58 2.84
N LEU A 99 4.26 -15.99 4.10
CA LEU A 99 2.96 -16.20 4.73
C LEU A 99 2.06 -14.95 4.70
N PRO A 100 2.54 -13.73 5.01
CA PRO A 100 1.70 -12.53 4.92
C PRO A 100 1.17 -12.27 3.51
N LEU A 101 1.96 -12.57 2.48
CA LEU A 101 1.54 -12.46 1.09
C LEU A 101 0.42 -13.44 0.76
N TYR A 102 0.49 -14.67 1.27
CA TYR A 102 -0.55 -15.69 1.02
C TYR A 102 -1.81 -15.49 1.85
N GLN A 103 -1.71 -14.96 3.08
CA GLN A 103 -2.88 -14.69 3.93
C GLN A 103 -3.56 -13.37 3.60
N GLY A 104 -2.80 -12.28 3.50
CA GLY A 104 -3.32 -10.93 3.28
C GLY A 104 -3.21 -10.46 1.83
N GLY A 105 -2.11 -10.76 1.16
CA GLY A 105 -1.82 -10.26 -0.19
C GLY A 105 -2.83 -10.73 -1.24
N ILE A 106 -3.33 -11.96 -1.15
CA ILE A 106 -4.37 -12.48 -2.07
C ILE A 106 -5.67 -11.67 -1.99
N ASN A 107 -6.10 -11.27 -0.79
CA ASN A 107 -7.29 -10.44 -0.59
C ASN A 107 -7.09 -9.05 -1.19
N ALA A 108 -5.92 -8.44 -0.96
CA ALA A 108 -5.59 -7.16 -1.57
C ALA A 108 -5.54 -7.23 -3.11
N LEU A 109 -4.98 -8.30 -3.69
CA LEU A 109 -5.01 -8.52 -5.14
C LEU A 109 -6.43 -8.66 -5.69
N PHE A 110 -7.29 -9.41 -4.99
CA PHE A 110 -8.70 -9.54 -5.35
C PHE A 110 -9.44 -8.20 -5.27
N GLY A 111 -9.17 -7.40 -4.23
CA GLY A 111 -9.67 -6.04 -4.09
C GLY A 111 -9.22 -5.13 -5.24
N ILE A 112 -7.94 -5.20 -5.64
CA ILE A 112 -7.42 -4.47 -6.80
C ILE A 112 -8.19 -4.86 -8.06
N VAL A 113 -8.35 -6.16 -8.36
CA VAL A 113 -9.13 -6.65 -9.52
C VAL A 113 -10.54 -6.07 -9.52
N THR A 114 -11.22 -6.14 -8.38
CA THR A 114 -12.60 -5.67 -8.21
C THR A 114 -12.69 -4.17 -8.50
N LEU A 115 -11.80 -3.38 -7.91
CA LEU A 115 -11.81 -1.92 -8.02
C LEU A 115 -11.47 -1.45 -9.44
N VAL A 116 -10.42 -1.99 -10.06
CA VAL A 116 -10.02 -1.58 -11.43
C VAL A 116 -11.03 -2.00 -12.51
N LYS A 117 -11.87 -3.00 -12.23
CA LYS A 117 -12.94 -3.47 -13.13
C LYS A 117 -14.31 -2.85 -12.83
N SER A 118 -14.52 -2.27 -11.65
CA SER A 118 -15.82 -1.74 -11.20
C SER A 118 -16.33 -0.55 -12.04
N GLY A 119 -15.45 0.19 -12.71
CA GLY A 119 -15.78 1.45 -13.38
C GLY A 119 -16.08 2.62 -12.42
N SER A 120 -16.00 2.40 -11.10
CA SER A 120 -16.25 3.44 -10.08
C SER A 120 -15.04 4.36 -9.87
N ILE A 121 -13.88 3.99 -10.44
CA ILE A 121 -12.63 4.75 -10.36
C ILE A 121 -12.25 5.18 -11.78
N PRO A 122 -11.85 6.45 -12.00
CA PRO A 122 -11.34 6.91 -13.29
C PRO A 122 -10.23 6.03 -13.82
N LEU A 123 -10.29 5.73 -15.11
CA LEU A 123 -9.32 4.83 -15.75
C LEU A 123 -7.88 5.37 -15.65
N CYS A 124 -7.68 6.68 -15.76
CA CYS A 124 -6.36 7.30 -15.61
C CYS A 124 -5.76 6.99 -14.23
N PHE A 125 -6.51 7.22 -13.16
CA PHE A 125 -6.09 6.94 -11.80
C PHE A 125 -5.75 5.45 -11.62
N SER A 126 -6.63 4.55 -12.07
CA SER A 126 -6.38 3.10 -12.00
C SER A 126 -5.10 2.69 -12.75
N LYS A 127 -4.87 3.28 -13.94
CA LYS A 127 -3.66 3.03 -14.73
C LYS A 127 -2.40 3.51 -14.03
N ASP A 128 -2.43 4.68 -13.39
CA ASP A 128 -1.27 5.23 -12.69
C ASP A 128 -0.86 4.35 -11.50
N ILE A 129 -1.84 3.89 -10.70
CA ILE A 129 -1.56 2.94 -9.62
C ILE A 129 -0.96 1.64 -10.16
N MET A 130 -1.56 1.06 -11.19
CA MET A 130 -1.08 -0.20 -11.78
C MET A 130 0.30 -0.06 -12.43
N LYS A 131 0.59 1.07 -13.07
CA LYS A 131 1.90 1.37 -13.66
C LYS A 131 3.02 1.37 -12.63
N ASN A 132 2.73 1.77 -11.40
CA ASN A 132 3.68 1.73 -10.30
C ASN A 132 3.74 0.34 -9.64
N LEU A 133 2.59 -0.33 -9.48
CA LEU A 133 2.52 -1.65 -8.86
C LEU A 133 3.27 -2.71 -9.67
N ILE A 134 2.98 -2.86 -10.97
CA ILE A 134 3.49 -3.98 -11.78
C ILE A 134 5.03 -4.13 -11.72
N PRO A 135 5.86 -3.09 -11.95
CA PRO A 135 7.31 -3.23 -11.85
C PRO A 135 7.80 -3.50 -10.42
N SER A 136 7.00 -3.20 -9.40
CA SER A 136 7.35 -3.40 -7.99
C SER A 136 7.08 -4.82 -7.47
N LEU A 137 6.43 -5.68 -8.26
CA LEU A 137 6.09 -7.07 -7.88
C LEU A 137 7.28 -8.05 -7.98
N THR A 138 8.42 -7.59 -8.50
CA THR A 138 9.62 -8.42 -8.70
C THR A 138 10.63 -8.29 -7.55
N VAL A 139 10.24 -7.73 -6.42
CA VAL A 139 11.08 -7.61 -5.21
C VAL A 139 10.83 -8.79 -4.26
N CYS A 140 11.48 -8.76 -3.09
CA CYS A 140 11.31 -9.79 -2.05
C CYS A 140 9.84 -9.88 -1.57
N ALA A 141 9.44 -11.04 -1.02
CA ALA A 141 8.04 -11.30 -0.66
C ALA A 141 7.40 -10.25 0.27
N PRO A 142 8.05 -9.78 1.35
CA PRO A 142 7.51 -8.72 2.21
C PRO A 142 7.38 -7.38 1.50
N GLY A 143 8.36 -7.04 0.64
CA GLY A 143 8.29 -5.84 -0.19
C GLY A 143 7.12 -5.91 -1.19
N THR A 144 6.92 -7.07 -1.82
CA THR A 144 5.79 -7.29 -2.74
C THR A 144 4.45 -7.23 -2.02
N TYR A 145 4.32 -7.83 -0.83
CA TYR A 145 3.12 -7.71 -0.01
C TYR A 145 2.82 -6.25 0.37
N THR A 146 3.85 -5.49 0.75
CA THR A 146 3.74 -4.06 1.03
C THR A 146 3.22 -3.29 -0.20
N ASN A 147 3.82 -3.53 -1.37
CA ASN A 147 3.44 -2.84 -2.60
C ASN A 147 2.01 -3.16 -3.04
N ILE A 148 1.59 -4.42 -2.93
CA ILE A 148 0.22 -4.85 -3.22
C ILE A 148 -0.77 -4.16 -2.28
N THR A 149 -0.47 -4.18 -0.97
CA THR A 149 -1.34 -3.57 0.05
C THR A 149 -1.47 -2.06 -0.17
N ASN A 150 -0.36 -1.38 -0.48
CA ASN A 150 -0.34 0.04 -0.81
C ASN A 150 -1.16 0.38 -2.06
N ALA A 151 -1.06 -0.45 -3.10
CA ALA A 151 -1.85 -0.25 -4.32
C ALA A 151 -3.34 -0.45 -4.07
N TYR A 152 -3.71 -1.47 -3.28
CA TYR A 152 -5.09 -1.68 -2.87
C TYR A 152 -5.65 -0.49 -2.08
N ILE A 153 -4.91 -0.04 -1.06
CA ILE A 153 -5.31 1.12 -0.24
C ILE A 153 -5.50 2.36 -1.13
N GLN A 154 -4.58 2.64 -2.06
CA GLN A 154 -4.71 3.78 -2.98
C GLN A 154 -5.96 3.68 -3.87
N LEU A 155 -6.30 2.51 -4.40
CA LEU A 155 -7.52 2.34 -5.19
C LEU A 155 -8.78 2.46 -4.31
N ALA A 156 -8.81 1.79 -3.17
CA ALA A 156 -9.94 1.81 -2.25
C ALA A 156 -10.18 3.22 -1.69
N SER A 157 -9.11 4.01 -1.54
CA SER A 157 -9.16 5.40 -1.10
C SER A 157 -9.91 6.32 -2.05
N TYR A 158 -10.09 5.94 -3.31
CA TYR A 158 -10.90 6.73 -4.25
C TYR A 158 -12.39 6.66 -3.91
N VAL A 159 -12.84 5.56 -3.30
CA VAL A 159 -14.26 5.27 -3.02
C VAL A 159 -14.60 5.29 -1.54
N ASN A 160 -13.62 5.51 -0.66
CA ASN A 160 -13.76 5.46 0.79
C ASN A 160 -12.93 6.59 1.45
N LEU A 161 -13.62 7.59 2.01
CA LEU A 161 -13.01 8.80 2.57
C LEU A 161 -12.02 8.54 3.73
N PRO A 162 -12.35 7.71 4.74
CA PRO A 162 -11.36 7.25 5.72
C PRO A 162 -10.10 6.69 5.07
N LEU A 163 -10.23 5.89 3.99
CA LEU A 163 -9.09 5.36 3.27
C LEU A 163 -8.33 6.42 2.48
N THR A 164 -8.98 7.45 1.95
CA THR A 164 -8.32 8.65 1.37
C THR A 164 -7.33 9.27 2.35
N LEU A 165 -7.76 9.49 3.58
CA LEU A 165 -6.94 10.11 4.60
C LEU A 165 -5.80 9.19 5.04
N MET A 166 -6.06 7.90 5.23
CA MET A 166 -5.02 6.93 5.58
C MET A 166 -3.98 6.77 4.47
N ALA A 167 -4.42 6.62 3.21
CA ALA A 167 -3.55 6.51 2.04
C ALA A 167 -2.66 7.74 1.90
N ARG A 168 -3.24 8.94 2.07
CA ARG A 168 -2.50 10.20 1.98
C ARG A 168 -1.46 10.33 3.08
N ARG A 169 -1.82 10.02 4.33
CA ARG A 169 -0.87 10.03 5.47
C ARG A 169 0.28 9.07 5.23
N ARG A 170 0.00 7.88 4.69
CA ARG A 170 1.03 6.92 4.32
C ARG A 170 1.95 7.46 3.24
N GLN A 171 1.41 8.02 2.17
CA GLN A 171 2.23 8.62 1.11
C GLN A 171 3.16 9.73 1.65
N ILE A 172 2.66 10.61 2.53
CA ILE A 172 3.45 11.67 3.14
C ILE A 172 4.57 11.09 4.02
N ALA A 173 4.27 10.07 4.83
CA ALA A 173 5.24 9.39 5.66
C ALA A 173 6.32 8.69 4.82
N GLU A 174 5.92 7.92 3.80
CA GLU A 174 6.84 7.24 2.88
C GLU A 174 7.77 8.24 2.17
N GLN A 175 7.22 9.32 1.60
CA GLN A 175 8.02 10.37 0.96
C GLN A 175 8.98 11.04 1.93
N PHE A 176 8.53 11.35 3.14
CA PHE A 176 9.41 11.91 4.17
C PHE A 176 10.59 10.97 4.47
N ILE A 177 10.31 9.69 4.70
CA ILE A 177 11.34 8.69 5.03
C ILE A 177 12.33 8.53 3.86
N LEU A 178 11.82 8.41 2.63
CA LEU A 178 12.67 8.30 1.44
C LEU A 178 13.53 9.56 1.23
N GLU A 179 13.02 10.76 1.52
CA GLU A 179 13.80 12.00 1.51
C GLU A 179 14.94 11.96 2.54
N GLN A 180 14.67 11.49 3.76
CA GLN A 180 15.68 11.34 4.81
C GLN A 180 16.69 10.24 4.49
N LEU A 181 16.35 9.24 3.68
CA LEU A 181 17.26 8.17 3.27
C LEU A 181 18.28 8.60 2.19
N LYS A 182 17.97 9.62 1.38
CA LYS A 182 18.83 10.06 0.26
C LYS A 182 20.29 10.35 0.65
N PRO A 183 20.60 11.06 1.75
CA PRO A 183 21.98 11.34 2.16
C PRO A 183 22.80 10.08 2.46
N PHE A 184 22.14 8.99 2.89
CA PHE A 184 22.79 7.74 3.26
C PHE A 184 23.06 6.82 2.08
N LYS A 185 22.50 7.12 0.89
CA LYS A 185 22.69 6.34 -0.35
C LYS A 185 22.39 4.85 -0.16
N VAL A 186 21.32 4.56 0.58
CA VAL A 186 20.82 3.21 0.80
C VAL A 186 20.43 2.59 -0.56
N LYS A 187 20.62 1.27 -0.71
CA LYS A 187 20.22 0.58 -1.95
C LYS A 187 18.70 0.62 -2.09
N THR A 188 18.19 0.95 -3.27
CA THR A 188 16.74 0.99 -3.56
C THR A 188 16.00 -0.29 -3.15
N SER A 189 16.65 -1.45 -3.30
CA SER A 189 16.06 -2.74 -2.91
C SER A 189 15.80 -2.91 -1.41
N VAL A 190 16.38 -2.06 -0.55
CA VAL A 190 16.18 -2.12 0.92
C VAL A 190 15.47 -0.88 1.48
N GLU A 191 15.21 0.14 0.67
CA GLU A 191 14.52 1.37 1.10
C GLU A 191 13.15 1.07 1.72
N ILE A 192 12.41 0.11 1.13
CA ILE A 192 11.08 -0.28 1.62
C ILE A 192 11.12 -0.82 3.06
N HIS A 193 12.22 -1.48 3.46
CA HIS A 193 12.37 -2.02 4.81
C HIS A 193 12.61 -0.90 5.82
N TYR A 194 13.34 0.16 5.46
CA TYR A 194 13.46 1.35 6.31
C TYR A 194 12.11 2.06 6.45
N VAL A 195 11.38 2.20 5.34
CA VAL A 195 10.03 2.77 5.33
C VAL A 195 9.11 2.01 6.27
N ASN A 196 9.03 0.68 6.13
CA ASN A 196 8.20 -0.16 7.00
C ASN A 196 8.68 -0.12 8.45
N GLY A 197 9.98 -0.08 8.73
CA GLY A 197 10.51 0.04 10.08
C GLY A 197 10.03 1.31 10.80
N VAL A 198 10.01 2.44 10.11
CA VAL A 198 9.52 3.72 10.65
C VAL A 198 8.00 3.75 10.74
N ILE A 199 7.29 3.32 9.71
CA ILE A 199 5.82 3.27 9.73
C ILE A 199 5.32 2.34 10.82
N ASN A 200 5.91 1.16 10.99
CA ASN A 200 5.49 0.20 12.03
C ASN A 200 5.78 0.73 13.43
N ARG A 201 6.85 1.51 13.63
CA ARG A 201 7.11 2.16 14.91
C ARG A 201 6.05 3.20 15.25
N PHE A 202 5.58 3.98 14.26
CA PHE A 202 4.68 5.12 14.51
C PHE A 202 3.23 4.92 14.05
N GLY A 203 2.88 3.73 13.53
CA GLY A 203 1.64 3.44 12.80
C GLY A 203 0.38 3.88 13.53
N ASP A 204 0.22 3.45 14.79
CA ASP A 204 -0.88 3.86 15.67
C ASP A 204 -1.02 5.37 15.81
N ALA A 205 0.13 6.05 15.96
CA ALA A 205 0.19 7.47 16.26
C ALA A 205 -0.17 8.32 15.04
N ILE A 206 0.22 7.86 13.85
CA ILE A 206 -0.06 8.53 12.57
C ILE A 206 -1.33 8.01 11.90
N GLY A 207 -1.96 6.97 12.44
CA GLY A 207 -3.20 6.38 11.94
C GLY A 207 -3.00 5.62 10.64
N ILE A 208 -1.97 4.76 10.56
CA ILE A 208 -1.66 3.91 9.41
C ILE A 208 -1.58 2.46 9.88
N LYS A 209 -2.20 1.56 9.10
CA LYS A 209 -2.07 0.11 9.30
C LYS A 209 -0.62 -0.33 9.15
N MET A 210 -0.11 -1.01 10.17
CA MET A 210 1.24 -1.59 10.14
C MET A 210 1.32 -2.71 9.11
N ILE A 211 2.49 -2.88 8.51
CA ILE A 211 2.79 -3.99 7.61
C ILE A 211 4.02 -4.68 8.16
N GLU A 212 3.84 -5.87 8.74
CA GLU A 212 4.94 -6.64 9.29
C GLU A 212 6.01 -6.89 8.23
N ASP A 213 7.25 -6.54 8.58
CA ASP A 213 8.40 -6.64 7.69
C ASP A 213 9.62 -7.13 8.47
N GLU A 214 9.88 -8.43 8.36
CA GLU A 214 11.00 -9.08 9.06
C GLU A 214 12.37 -8.59 8.60
N TYR A 215 12.47 -7.94 7.44
CA TYR A 215 13.72 -7.43 6.91
C TYR A 215 14.12 -6.08 7.50
N VAL A 216 13.30 -5.48 8.35
CA VAL A 216 13.70 -4.31 9.15
C VAL A 216 14.96 -4.61 9.97
N ARG A 217 15.17 -5.86 10.39
CA ARG A 217 16.42 -6.29 11.08
C ARG A 217 17.68 -6.19 10.23
N LEU A 218 17.55 -6.07 8.91
CA LEU A 218 18.66 -5.89 7.97
C LEU A 218 18.99 -4.40 7.74
N CYS A 219 18.16 -3.49 8.25
CA CYS A 219 18.45 -2.07 8.21
C CYS A 219 19.58 -1.72 9.18
N ASP A 220 20.39 -0.73 8.80
CA ASP A 220 21.41 -0.17 9.67
C ASP A 220 20.71 0.57 10.83
N PRO A 221 20.97 0.16 12.09
CA PRO A 221 20.31 0.75 13.25
C PRO A 221 20.64 2.23 13.43
N ASP A 222 21.86 2.66 13.09
CA ASP A 222 22.27 4.07 13.24
C ASP A 222 21.56 4.97 12.22
N ILE A 223 21.24 4.43 11.04
CA ILE A 223 20.43 5.13 10.03
C ILE A 223 18.97 5.20 10.49
N LEU A 224 18.42 4.08 10.98
CA LEU A 224 17.04 4.03 11.48
C LEU A 224 16.83 5.02 12.63
N ASP A 225 17.74 5.07 13.60
CA ASP A 225 17.63 5.99 14.74
C ASP A 225 17.61 7.45 14.31
N LYS A 226 18.46 7.85 13.36
CA LYS A 226 18.43 9.20 12.79
C LYS A 226 17.10 9.50 12.10
N ILE A 227 16.56 8.54 11.35
CA ILE A 227 15.27 8.73 10.68
C ILE A 227 14.15 8.80 11.70
N PHE A 228 14.19 8.02 12.79
CA PHE A 228 13.20 8.10 13.86
C PHE A 228 13.21 9.48 14.54
N GLU A 229 14.39 10.05 14.80
CA GLU A 229 14.54 11.39 15.35
C GLU A 229 13.94 12.46 14.42
N GLU A 230 14.31 12.42 13.14
CA GLU A 230 13.78 13.34 12.12
C GLU A 230 12.27 13.20 11.95
N PHE A 231 11.77 11.96 11.90
CA PHE A 231 10.35 11.66 11.79
C PHE A 231 9.60 12.23 13.01
N THR A 232 10.13 12.02 14.21
CA THR A 232 9.53 12.53 15.45
C THR A 232 9.43 14.05 15.47
N CYS A 233 10.47 14.73 15.00
CA CYS A 233 10.53 16.19 15.01
C CYS A 233 9.63 16.85 13.95
N HIS A 234 9.45 16.19 12.80
CA HIS A 234 8.94 16.88 11.61
C HIS A 234 7.66 16.31 11.01
N ILE A 235 7.34 15.03 11.23
CA ILE A 235 6.20 14.41 10.54
C ILE A 235 4.88 15.10 10.91
N ALA A 236 4.73 15.51 12.17
CA ALA A 236 3.47 16.05 12.67
C ALA A 236 3.01 17.30 11.94
N LYS A 237 3.96 18.12 11.46
CA LYS A 237 3.66 19.29 10.63
C LYS A 237 3.22 18.93 9.21
N LYS A 238 3.57 17.74 8.72
CA LYS A 238 3.23 17.27 7.37
C LYS A 238 1.89 16.50 7.34
N ILE A 239 1.53 15.82 8.44
CA ILE A 239 0.30 15.02 8.54
C ILE A 239 -0.77 15.65 9.44
N SER A 240 -0.63 16.94 9.76
CA SER A 240 -1.63 17.66 10.56
C SER A 240 -2.96 17.77 9.80
N VAL A 241 -4.01 18.08 10.55
CA VAL A 241 -5.36 18.26 9.98
C VAL A 241 -5.37 19.36 8.95
N GLU A 242 -4.70 20.48 9.24
CA GLU A 242 -4.59 21.62 8.34
C GLU A 242 -3.92 21.21 7.03
N SER A 243 -2.78 20.52 7.08
CA SER A 243 -2.09 20.06 5.87
C SER A 243 -2.92 19.07 5.05
N LEU A 244 -3.72 18.22 5.70
CA LEU A 244 -4.60 17.29 5.00
C LEU A 244 -5.81 18.00 4.39
N ILE A 245 -6.41 18.97 5.08
CA ILE A 245 -7.51 19.80 4.55
C ILE A 245 -7.01 20.66 3.39
N GLU A 246 -5.85 21.32 3.51
CA GLU A 246 -5.24 22.09 2.43
C GLU A 246 -5.02 21.24 1.18
N TRP A 247 -4.53 20.01 1.36
CA TRP A 247 -4.39 19.07 0.25
C TRP A 247 -5.75 18.68 -0.36
N MET A 248 -6.75 18.35 0.46
CA MET A 248 -8.09 18.02 -0.04
C MET A 248 -8.71 19.18 -0.83
N ILE A 249 -8.55 20.42 -0.35
CA ILE A 249 -9.01 21.63 -1.04
C ILE A 249 -8.29 21.78 -2.38
N GLN A 250 -6.97 21.54 -2.43
CA GLN A 250 -6.22 21.59 -3.69
C GLN A 250 -6.71 20.53 -4.69
N GLU A 251 -6.93 19.29 -4.27
CA GLU A 251 -7.46 18.23 -5.14
C GLU A 251 -8.87 18.57 -5.67
N LEU A 252 -9.75 19.12 -4.82
CA LEU A 252 -11.10 19.53 -5.21
C LEU A 252 -11.09 20.73 -6.16
N ASN A 253 -10.24 21.74 -5.89
CA ASN A 253 -10.10 22.91 -6.77
C ASN A 253 -9.48 22.55 -8.13
N LEU A 254 -8.65 21.50 -8.19
CA LEU A 254 -8.12 20.97 -9.45
C LEU A 254 -9.16 20.13 -10.20
N ALA A 255 -10.11 19.50 -9.50
CA ALA A 255 -11.24 18.80 -10.11
C ALA A 255 -12.30 19.74 -10.69
N GLU A 256 -12.39 20.99 -10.21
CA GLU A 256 -13.36 22.01 -10.65
C GLU A 256 -12.85 23.03 -11.69
N LEU A 257 -11.78 22.74 -12.43
CA LEU A 257 -11.42 23.55 -13.61
C LEU A 257 -11.79 22.84 -14.92
N PRO A 258 -13.05 22.96 -15.40
CA PRO A 258 -13.28 23.08 -16.83
C PRO A 258 -12.40 24.22 -17.35
N ASN A 259 -11.77 24.03 -18.51
CA ASN A 259 -11.02 25.04 -19.27
C ASN A 259 -11.91 26.22 -19.75
N VAL A 260 -12.67 26.85 -18.86
CA VAL A 260 -13.65 27.91 -19.19
C VAL A 260 -13.27 29.26 -18.57
N PHE A 261 -12.30 29.32 -17.64
CA PHE A 261 -11.95 30.59 -16.97
C PHE A 261 -10.48 30.98 -17.05
N LEU A 262 -9.82 30.69 -18.18
CA LEU A 262 -8.59 31.39 -18.56
C LEU A 262 -8.87 32.36 -19.71
N GLU A 263 -9.85 33.24 -19.54
CA GLU A 263 -9.80 34.54 -20.21
C GLU A 263 -9.12 35.54 -19.28
N THR A 264 -8.00 36.06 -19.75
CA THR A 264 -7.24 37.14 -19.11
C THR A 264 -8.13 38.36 -18.89
N GLY A 265 -8.48 38.66 -17.63
CA GLY A 265 -8.94 39.98 -17.22
C GLY A 265 -10.32 40.14 -16.59
N GLY A 266 -11.01 39.09 -16.12
CA GLY A 266 -12.33 39.22 -15.49
C GLY A 266 -12.30 39.17 -13.96
N ILE A 267 -12.52 40.30 -13.28
CA ILE A 267 -12.90 40.31 -11.86
C ILE A 267 -14.36 39.84 -11.77
N ALA A 268 -14.61 38.64 -11.27
CA ALA A 268 -15.97 38.20 -10.94
C ALA A 268 -16.39 38.82 -9.61
N ARG A 269 -17.37 39.74 -9.65
CA ARG A 269 -18.13 40.15 -8.48
C ARG A 269 -19.24 39.13 -8.24
N PHE A 270 -19.36 38.68 -7.00
CA PHE A 270 -20.49 37.88 -6.55
C PHE A 270 -21.66 38.82 -6.21
N GLU A 271 -22.78 38.66 -6.90
CA GLU A 271 -24.14 38.97 -6.40
C GLU A 271 -24.96 37.68 -6.47
#